data_AF-A0A1Q7AUV6-F1
#
_entry.id   AF-A0A1Q7AUV6-F1
#
_cell.length_a   1.000
_cell.length_b   1.000
_cell.length_c   1.000
_cell.angle_alpha   90.00
_cell.angle_beta   90.00
_cell.angle_gamma   90.00
#
_symmetry.space_group_name_H-M   'P 1'
#
loop_
_entity.id
_entity.type
_entity.pdbx_description
1 polymer ?
#
loop_
_entity_poly.entity_id
_entity_poly.type
_entity_poly.pdbx_seq_one_letter_code
_entity_poly.pdbx_strand_id
1 'polypeptide(L)'
;MLPNYADIPELLAAHRVEIVASLPYFQARETDAQRGEGVFQESLVGLRRLNALGYGRGGGAGLALHLVTNPVGTYLPGDQAALERDWKRELKRRYDIEFDRLYTITNMPISRFLTFLEERGRTEEYLTRLAAAFNPRAAAGVMCRNMVSVGWDGTLYDCDFNQMLDLPVTAAAPRTIFEADRVALEGREIVVGPHCFGCTAGAGSSCGGALSGR
;
A
#
# COMPACT_ATOMS: atom_id res chain seq x y z
N MET A 1 5.14 -5.81 20.86
CA MET A 1 4.43 -7.04 20.42
C MET A 1 3.80 -7.68 21.63
N LEU A 2 2.55 -8.13 21.52
CA LEU A 2 1.94 -8.96 22.57
C LEU A 2 2.76 -10.26 22.70
N PRO A 3 2.96 -10.81 23.92
CA PRO A 3 3.86 -11.94 24.16
C PRO A 3 3.56 -13.19 23.30
N ASN A 4 2.30 -13.37 22.90
CA ASN A 4 1.81 -14.49 22.10
C ASN A 4 2.13 -14.41 20.60
N TYR A 5 2.79 -13.36 20.13
CA TYR A 5 3.20 -13.18 18.73
C TYR A 5 4.69 -12.91 18.58
N ALA A 6 5.46 -13.18 19.65
CA ALA A 6 6.88 -12.87 19.66
C ALA A 6 7.65 -13.67 18.62
N ASP A 7 7.19 -14.85 18.21
CA ASP A 7 7.81 -15.78 17.27
C ASP A 7 7.49 -15.52 15.79
N ILE A 8 6.55 -14.62 15.49
CA ILE A 8 6.13 -14.34 14.11
C ILE A 8 7.31 -13.99 13.19
N PRO A 9 8.25 -13.09 13.57
CA PRO A 9 9.36 -12.73 12.67
C PRO A 9 10.22 -13.94 12.26
N GLU A 10 10.53 -14.82 13.21
CA GLU A 10 11.29 -16.05 12.96
C GLU A 10 10.50 -17.05 12.10
N LEU A 11 9.19 -17.18 12.34
CA LEU A 11 8.32 -18.01 11.51
C LEU A 11 8.28 -17.51 10.05
N LEU A 12 8.09 -16.20 9.85
CA LEU A 12 8.10 -15.59 8.52
C LEU A 12 9.46 -15.81 7.82
N ALA A 13 10.56 -15.67 8.56
CA ALA A 13 11.91 -15.92 8.05
C ALA A 13 12.13 -17.37 7.63
N ALA A 14 11.68 -18.33 8.45
CA ALA A 14 11.79 -19.77 8.18
C ALA A 14 11.05 -20.16 6.90
N HIS A 15 9.90 -19.52 6.63
CA HIS A 15 9.13 -19.71 5.41
C HIS A 15 9.53 -18.77 4.26
N ARG A 16 10.56 -17.94 4.46
CA ARG A 16 11.06 -16.97 3.48
C ARG A 16 9.97 -16.02 2.96
N VAL A 17 9.04 -15.63 3.82
CA VAL A 17 7.94 -14.73 3.46
C VAL A 17 8.49 -13.36 3.09
N GLU A 18 8.08 -12.83 1.94
CA GLU A 18 8.33 -11.44 1.55
C GLU A 18 7.51 -10.50 2.44
N ILE A 19 8.19 -9.52 3.04
CA ILE A 19 7.56 -8.56 3.94
C ILE A 19 7.44 -7.21 3.26
N VAL A 20 6.22 -6.69 3.22
CA VAL A 20 5.92 -5.33 2.79
C VAL A 20 5.36 -4.57 3.98
N ALA A 21 6.09 -3.58 4.50
CA ALA A 21 5.72 -2.86 5.72
C ALA A 21 5.43 -1.38 5.44
N SER A 22 4.33 -0.84 5.98
CA SER A 22 4.03 0.58 5.86
C SER A 22 4.89 1.39 6.84
N LEU A 23 5.61 2.38 6.31
CA LEU A 23 6.27 3.41 7.07
C LEU A 23 5.97 4.75 6.35
N PRO A 24 5.13 5.64 6.93
CA PRO A 24 4.78 6.88 6.25
C PRO A 24 5.99 7.75 5.95
N TYR A 25 6.94 7.84 6.90
CA TYR A 25 8.15 8.63 6.73
C TYR A 25 9.32 8.13 7.60
N PHE A 26 10.57 8.42 7.20
CA PHE A 26 11.77 8.03 7.96
C PHE A 26 12.09 8.93 9.17
N GLN A 27 11.14 9.77 9.60
CA GLN A 27 11.25 10.58 10.82
C GLN A 27 9.98 10.45 11.67
N ALA A 28 10.16 10.58 12.99
CA ALA A 28 9.10 10.37 13.97
C ALA A 28 7.93 11.33 13.78
N ARG A 29 8.19 12.63 13.59
CA ARG A 29 7.15 13.66 13.51
C ARG A 29 6.08 13.34 12.47
N GLU A 30 6.49 12.96 11.26
CA GLU A 30 5.58 12.68 10.15
C GLU A 30 4.87 11.33 10.32
N THR A 31 5.58 10.29 10.77
CA THR A 31 4.97 8.97 10.99
C THR A 31 3.96 9.01 12.13
N ASP A 32 4.31 9.63 13.25
CA ASP A 32 3.46 9.68 14.43
C ASP A 32 2.23 10.57 14.19
N ALA A 33 2.36 11.65 13.41
CA ALA A 33 1.22 12.46 12.99
C ALA A 33 0.18 11.68 12.17
N GLN A 34 0.59 10.62 11.44
CA GLN A 34 -0.31 9.81 10.63
C GLN A 34 -0.78 8.52 11.33
N ARG A 35 0.07 7.91 12.16
CA ARG A 35 -0.15 6.57 12.72
C ARG A 35 -0.41 6.56 14.23
N GLY A 36 -0.11 7.64 14.94
CA GLY A 36 -0.21 7.75 16.38
C GLY A 36 1.15 7.94 17.05
N GLU A 37 1.15 8.57 18.22
CA GLU A 37 2.37 8.83 19.00
C GLU A 37 3.13 7.54 19.32
N GLY A 38 4.45 7.54 19.12
CA GLY A 38 5.33 6.42 19.44
C GLY A 38 5.41 5.30 18.38
N VAL A 39 4.52 5.29 17.39
CA VAL A 39 4.49 4.27 16.34
C VAL A 39 5.78 4.22 15.54
N PHE A 40 6.45 5.36 15.31
CA PHE A 40 7.73 5.37 14.64
C PHE A 40 8.79 4.57 15.39
N GLN A 41 8.87 4.72 16.72
CA GLN A 41 9.85 3.99 17.52
C GLN A 41 9.58 2.49 17.50
N GLU A 42 8.32 2.07 17.61
CA GLU A 42 7.94 0.66 17.50
C GLU A 42 8.27 0.08 16.11
N SER A 43 8.04 0.87 15.05
CA SER A 43 8.45 0.51 13.69
C SER A 43 9.96 0.27 13.59
N LEU A 44 10.79 1.12 14.19
CA LEU A 44 12.25 0.94 14.19
C LEU A 44 12.66 -0.36 14.91
N VAL A 45 12.00 -0.69 16.04
CA VAL A 45 12.26 -1.95 16.75
C VAL A 45 11.94 -3.15 15.87
N GLY A 46 10.79 -3.15 15.21
CA GLY A 46 10.39 -4.21 14.28
C GLY A 46 11.36 -4.36 13.11
N LEU A 47 11.72 -3.26 12.45
CA LEU A 47 12.63 -3.25 11.31
C LEU A 47 14.04 -3.76 11.67
N ARG A 48 14.59 -3.36 12.82
CA ARG A 48 15.87 -3.88 13.30
C ARG A 48 15.83 -5.38 13.56
N ARG A 49 14.73 -5.88 14.13
CA ARG A 49 14.54 -7.32 14.33
C ARG A 49 14.51 -8.08 13.01
N LEU A 50 13.79 -7.57 12.02
CA LEU A 50 13.78 -8.14 10.67
C LEU A 50 15.18 -8.13 10.05
N ASN A 51 15.90 -6.99 10.10
CA ASN A 51 17.28 -6.93 9.59
C ASN A 51 18.20 -7.92 10.31
N ALA A 52 18.05 -8.14 11.62
CA ALA A 52 18.81 -9.14 12.36
C ALA A 52 18.58 -10.57 11.85
N LEU A 53 17.36 -10.87 11.38
CA LEU A 53 17.00 -12.14 10.73
C LEU A 53 17.45 -12.23 9.25
N GLY A 54 18.06 -11.18 8.70
CA GLY A 54 18.58 -11.16 7.33
C GLY A 54 17.64 -10.52 6.29
N TYR A 55 16.54 -9.91 6.72
CA TYR A 55 15.67 -9.15 5.84
C TYR A 55 16.34 -7.86 5.32
N GLY A 56 16.14 -7.51 4.04
CA GLY A 56 16.52 -6.21 3.50
C GLY A 56 18.00 -5.98 3.24
N ARG A 57 18.85 -7.00 3.43
CA ARG A 57 20.32 -6.89 3.37
C ARG A 57 20.94 -7.15 1.98
N GLY A 58 20.12 -7.24 0.92
CA GLY A 58 20.57 -7.10 -0.47
C GLY A 58 21.66 -8.07 -0.98
N GLY A 59 21.86 -9.23 -0.35
CA GLY A 59 22.85 -10.24 -0.78
C GLY A 59 22.20 -11.58 -1.11
N GLY A 60 22.21 -11.97 -2.40
CA GLY A 60 21.89 -13.32 -2.88
C GLY A 60 20.56 -13.91 -2.36
N ALA A 61 20.66 -14.81 -1.37
CA ALA A 61 19.56 -15.58 -0.77
C ALA A 61 18.83 -14.87 0.40
N GLY A 62 19.06 -13.56 0.58
CA GLY A 62 18.46 -12.73 1.63
C GLY A 62 16.92 -12.75 1.63
N LEU A 63 16.34 -12.37 2.77
CA LEU A 63 14.89 -12.29 2.94
C LEU A 63 14.40 -10.92 2.46
N ALA A 64 13.29 -10.89 1.72
CA ALA A 64 12.82 -9.67 1.08
C ALA A 64 12.04 -8.77 2.05
N LEU A 65 12.51 -7.52 2.21
CA LEU A 65 11.84 -6.48 2.98
C LEU A 65 11.66 -5.22 2.14
N HIS A 66 10.41 -4.87 1.91
CA HIS A 66 10.00 -3.68 1.20
C HIS A 66 9.25 -2.73 2.12
N LEU A 67 9.40 -1.43 1.89
CA LEU A 67 8.70 -0.39 2.63
C LEU A 67 7.69 0.30 1.73
N VAL A 68 6.55 0.68 2.29
CA VAL A 68 5.51 1.45 1.62
C VAL A 68 5.38 2.81 2.28
N THR A 69 5.51 3.87 1.48
CA THR A 69 5.30 5.26 1.91
C THR A 69 4.17 5.89 1.12
N ASN A 70 3.38 6.70 1.81
CA ASN A 70 2.38 7.57 1.23
C ASN A 70 2.73 9.02 1.66
N PRO A 71 2.51 10.03 0.80
CA PRO A 71 2.86 11.40 1.12
C PRO A 71 2.01 11.91 2.29
N VAL A 72 2.58 12.78 3.13
CA VAL A 72 1.83 13.48 4.17
C VAL A 72 1.05 14.63 3.54
N GLY A 73 -0.27 14.62 3.69
CA GLY A 73 -1.16 15.64 3.15
C GLY A 73 -1.82 15.26 1.82
N THR A 74 -2.12 16.27 0.99
CA THR A 74 -2.98 16.12 -0.20
C THR A 74 -2.20 16.11 -1.52
N TYR A 75 -0.97 15.61 -1.50
CA TYR A 75 -0.08 15.57 -2.65
C TYR A 75 -0.08 14.19 -3.31
N LEU A 76 0.29 14.14 -4.58
CA LEU A 76 0.66 12.90 -5.24
C LEU A 76 2.07 12.48 -4.80
N PRO A 77 2.39 11.18 -4.79
CA PRO A 77 3.74 10.74 -4.46
C PRO A 77 4.77 11.27 -5.47
N GLY A 78 5.99 11.51 -4.98
CA GLY A 78 7.12 11.85 -5.84
C GLY A 78 7.66 10.64 -6.63
N ASP A 79 8.74 10.86 -7.38
CA ASP A 79 9.43 9.80 -8.12
C ASP A 79 9.90 8.68 -7.16
N GLN A 80 9.43 7.45 -7.39
CA GLN A 80 9.69 6.32 -6.51
C GLN A 80 11.18 5.99 -6.43
N ALA A 81 11.91 6.07 -7.56
CA ALA A 81 13.33 5.72 -7.59
C ALA A 81 14.18 6.74 -6.82
N ALA A 82 13.87 8.03 -6.93
CA ALA A 82 14.49 9.08 -6.14
C ALA A 82 14.19 8.92 -4.66
N LEU A 83 12.92 8.72 -4.30
CA LEU A 83 12.52 8.48 -2.92
C LEU A 83 13.19 7.22 -2.35
N GLU A 84 13.28 6.13 -3.11
CA GLU A 84 13.96 4.90 -2.65
C GLU A 84 15.42 5.17 -2.28
N ARG A 85 16.17 5.92 -3.10
CA ARG A 85 17.56 6.29 -2.80
C ARG A 85 17.67 7.13 -1.53
N ASP A 86 16.79 8.11 -1.38
CA ASP A 86 16.77 8.98 -0.20
C ASP A 86 16.42 8.22 1.06
N TRP A 87 15.40 7.36 1.00
CA TRP A 87 14.98 6.50 2.10
C TRP A 87 16.06 5.52 2.52
N LYS A 88 16.71 4.83 1.57
CA LYS A 88 17.83 3.91 1.87
C LYS A 88 18.96 4.65 2.58
N ARG A 89 19.33 5.83 2.09
CA ARG A 89 20.38 6.67 2.71
C ARG A 89 19.99 7.11 4.12
N GLU A 90 18.80 7.68 4.30
CA GLU A 90 18.40 8.26 5.59
C GLU A 90 18.14 7.19 6.66
N LEU A 91 17.49 6.07 6.32
CA LEU A 91 17.26 4.98 7.28
C LEU A 91 18.56 4.29 7.69
N LYS A 92 19.48 4.06 6.75
CA LYS A 92 20.81 3.51 7.07
C LYS A 92 21.59 4.46 7.96
N ARG A 93 21.71 5.74 7.57
CA ARG A 93 22.51 6.75 8.28
C ARG A 93 22.01 7.03 9.70
N ARG A 94 20.69 7.08 9.89
CA ARG A 94 20.08 7.49 11.18
C ARG A 94 19.85 6.33 12.13
N TYR A 95 19.54 5.14 11.60
CA TYR A 95 19.01 4.03 12.42
C TYR A 95 19.65 2.67 12.14
N ASP A 96 20.59 2.59 11.20
CA ASP A 96 21.21 1.36 10.71
C ASP A 96 20.20 0.33 10.17
N ILE A 97 19.17 0.82 9.47
CA ILE A 97 18.12 0.00 8.87
C ILE A 97 18.32 -0.11 7.36
N GLU A 98 18.17 -1.32 6.83
CA GLU A 98 18.25 -1.65 5.40
C GLU A 98 16.94 -2.27 4.91
N PHE A 99 16.63 -2.08 3.63
CA PHE A 99 15.45 -2.65 2.97
C PHE A 99 15.70 -2.73 1.45
N ASP A 100 14.96 -3.56 0.74
CA ASP A 100 15.20 -3.87 -0.67
C ASP A 100 14.51 -2.89 -1.63
N ARG A 101 13.24 -2.54 -1.39
CA ARG A 101 12.44 -1.66 -2.26
C ARG A 101 11.58 -0.68 -1.49
N LEU A 102 11.40 0.52 -2.06
CA LEU A 102 10.41 1.48 -1.59
C LEU A 102 9.26 1.55 -2.59
N TYR A 103 8.05 1.37 -2.11
CA TYR A 103 6.82 1.55 -2.88
C TYR A 103 6.12 2.83 -2.45
N THR A 104 5.79 3.66 -3.43
CA THR A 104 5.02 4.88 -3.20
C THR A 104 3.55 4.64 -3.52
N ILE A 105 2.67 5.06 -2.62
CA ILE A 105 1.22 4.97 -2.83
C ILE A 105 0.54 6.32 -2.63
N THR A 106 -0.52 6.55 -3.39
CA THR A 106 -1.37 7.73 -3.26
C THR A 106 -2.30 7.56 -2.05
N ASN A 107 -2.59 8.65 -1.33
CA ASN A 107 -3.61 8.63 -0.29
C ASN A 107 -4.99 8.44 -0.93
N MET A 108 -5.65 7.31 -0.67
CA MET A 108 -6.99 7.10 -1.21
C MET A 108 -7.99 8.02 -0.51
N PRO A 109 -8.88 8.72 -1.25
CA PRO A 109 -9.87 9.64 -0.68
C PRO A 109 -11.05 8.86 -0.07
N ILE A 110 -10.76 8.00 0.91
CA ILE A 110 -11.73 7.14 1.62
C ILE A 110 -11.47 7.19 3.12
N SER A 111 -12.49 6.78 3.91
CA SER A 111 -12.38 6.58 5.36
C SER A 111 -11.70 7.77 6.08
N ARG A 112 -10.71 7.52 6.95
CA ARG A 112 -10.00 8.56 7.73
C ARG A 112 -9.44 9.72 6.89
N PHE A 113 -8.93 9.44 5.69
CA PHE A 113 -8.36 10.50 4.85
C PHE A 113 -9.46 11.34 4.20
N LEU A 114 -10.59 10.74 3.83
CA LEU A 114 -11.77 11.48 3.38
C LEU A 114 -12.30 12.40 4.49
N THR A 115 -12.44 11.90 5.72
CA THR A 115 -12.84 12.73 6.87
C THR A 115 -11.90 13.92 7.06
N PHE A 116 -10.58 13.70 6.99
CA PHE A 116 -9.60 14.79 7.03
C PHE A 116 -9.79 15.81 5.89
N LEU A 117 -10.10 15.37 4.67
CA LEU A 117 -10.37 16.27 3.55
C LEU A 117 -11.64 17.10 3.78
N GLU A 118 -12.70 16.47 4.29
CA GLU A 118 -14.00 17.11 4.55
C GLU A 118 -13.89 18.15 5.67
N GLU A 119 -13.26 17.81 6.79
CA GLU A 119 -13.01 18.73 7.91
C GLU A 119 -12.20 19.96 7.49
N ARG A 120 -11.39 19.83 6.44
CA ARG A 120 -10.57 20.91 5.90
C ARG A 120 -11.21 21.61 4.69
N GLY A 121 -12.36 21.15 4.21
CA GLY A 121 -13.01 21.68 3.01
C GLY A 121 -12.19 21.48 1.72
N ARG A 122 -11.43 20.38 1.63
CA ARG A 122 -10.47 20.10 0.54
C ARG A 122 -10.83 18.92 -0.35
N THR A 123 -11.98 18.30 -0.15
CA THR A 123 -12.41 17.10 -0.88
C THR A 123 -12.44 17.34 -2.39
N GLU A 124 -13.10 18.43 -2.83
CA GLU A 124 -13.20 18.78 -4.25
C GLU A 124 -11.84 19.10 -4.87
N GLU A 125 -11.01 19.90 -4.19
CA GLU A 125 -9.65 20.23 -4.63
C GLU A 125 -8.83 18.94 -4.86
N TYR A 126 -8.90 18.00 -3.91
CA TYR A 126 -8.13 16.77 -3.97
C TYR A 126 -8.62 15.83 -5.06
N LEU A 127 -9.93 15.58 -5.16
CA LEU A 127 -10.49 14.75 -6.23
C LEU A 127 -10.21 15.34 -7.62
N THR A 128 -10.31 16.65 -7.78
CA THR A 128 -9.95 17.36 -9.01
C THR A 128 -8.48 17.14 -9.36
N ARG A 129 -7.59 17.22 -8.38
CA ARG A 129 -6.15 16.93 -8.58
C ARG A 129 -5.92 15.49 -9.05
N LEU A 130 -6.58 14.51 -8.45
CA LEU A 130 -6.45 13.12 -8.85
C LEU A 130 -6.97 12.89 -10.28
N ALA A 131 -8.15 13.44 -10.59
CA ALA A 131 -8.75 13.32 -11.92
C ALA A 131 -7.91 14.01 -13.01
N ALA A 132 -7.41 15.22 -12.74
CA ALA A 132 -6.54 15.96 -13.65
C ALA A 132 -5.20 15.26 -13.89
N ALA A 133 -4.75 14.43 -12.95
CA ALA A 133 -3.54 13.63 -13.07
C ALA A 133 -3.79 12.21 -13.60
N PHE A 134 -4.99 11.91 -14.12
CA PHE A 134 -5.30 10.59 -14.68
C PHE A 134 -4.28 10.14 -15.72
N ASN A 135 -3.73 8.94 -15.54
CA ASN A 135 -2.75 8.36 -16.42
C ASN A 135 -3.25 7.03 -17.00
N PRO A 136 -3.57 6.96 -18.30
CA PRO A 136 -4.01 5.73 -18.96
C PRO A 136 -3.02 4.57 -18.82
N ARG A 137 -1.70 4.85 -18.78
CA ARG A 137 -0.68 3.81 -18.58
C ARG A 137 -0.75 3.22 -17.18
N ALA A 138 -0.95 4.07 -16.16
CA ALA A 138 -1.18 3.60 -14.79
C ALA A 138 -2.47 2.80 -14.70
N ALA A 139 -3.55 3.28 -15.35
CA ALA A 139 -4.84 2.60 -15.39
C ALA A 139 -4.77 1.20 -16.02
N ALA A 140 -3.90 0.98 -17.01
CA ALA A 140 -3.68 -0.35 -17.58
C ALA A 140 -3.03 -1.34 -16.60
N GLY A 141 -2.29 -0.85 -15.60
CA GLY A 141 -1.54 -1.65 -14.63
C GLY A 141 -2.21 -1.81 -13.26
N VAL A 142 -3.45 -1.31 -13.05
CA VAL A 142 -4.11 -1.39 -11.74
C VAL A 142 -4.43 -2.83 -11.34
N MET A 143 -4.31 -3.11 -10.04
CA MET A 143 -4.44 -4.47 -9.48
C MET A 143 -5.83 -5.10 -9.75
N CYS A 144 -6.90 -4.29 -9.72
CA CYS A 144 -8.28 -4.78 -9.91
C CYS A 144 -8.54 -5.43 -11.27
N ARG A 145 -7.63 -5.28 -12.25
CA ARG A 145 -7.70 -5.98 -13.55
C ARG A 145 -7.34 -7.45 -13.46
N ASN A 146 -6.47 -7.82 -12.52
CA ASN A 146 -5.87 -9.16 -12.45
C ASN A 146 -6.03 -9.82 -11.07
N MET A 147 -6.65 -9.13 -10.12
CA MET A 147 -6.84 -9.58 -8.74
C MET A 147 -8.27 -9.26 -8.29
N VAL A 148 -8.70 -9.98 -7.25
CA VAL A 148 -9.92 -9.72 -6.48
C VAL A 148 -9.55 -9.68 -5.00
N SER A 149 -10.30 -8.90 -4.22
CA SER A 149 -10.23 -8.96 -2.75
C SER A 149 -11.34 -9.85 -2.23
N VAL A 150 -11.05 -10.64 -1.20
CA VAL A 150 -11.98 -11.61 -0.60
C VAL A 150 -12.29 -11.15 0.82
N GLY A 151 -13.57 -10.88 1.08
CA GLY A 151 -14.11 -10.59 2.40
C GLY A 151 -13.93 -11.75 3.36
N TRP A 152 -13.95 -11.47 4.66
CA TRP A 152 -13.85 -12.50 5.70
C TRP A 152 -15.01 -13.51 5.64
N ASP A 153 -16.15 -13.10 5.07
CA ASP A 153 -17.35 -13.89 4.82
C ASP A 153 -17.33 -14.59 3.43
N GLY A 154 -16.27 -14.39 2.66
CA GLY A 154 -16.12 -14.91 1.31
C GLY A 154 -16.66 -13.99 0.21
N THR A 155 -17.22 -12.81 0.52
CA THR A 155 -17.71 -11.86 -0.49
C THR A 155 -16.55 -11.36 -1.38
N LEU A 156 -16.76 -11.28 -2.70
CA LEU A 156 -15.76 -10.82 -3.66
C LEU A 156 -15.90 -9.34 -3.99
N TYR A 157 -14.75 -8.66 -4.03
CA TYR A 157 -14.61 -7.25 -4.38
C TYR A 157 -13.52 -7.08 -5.44
N ASP A 158 -13.60 -6.02 -6.26
CA ASP A 158 -12.57 -5.77 -7.28
C ASP A 158 -11.20 -5.38 -6.71
N CYS A 159 -11.19 -4.78 -5.52
CA CYS A 159 -9.98 -4.43 -4.79
C CYS A 159 -10.28 -4.25 -3.28
N ASP A 160 -9.22 -4.09 -2.50
CA ASP A 160 -9.28 -3.78 -1.07
C ASP A 160 -10.01 -2.47 -0.78
N PHE A 161 -9.88 -1.44 -1.62
CA PHE A 161 -10.63 -0.18 -1.44
C PHE A 161 -12.12 -0.36 -1.69
N ASN A 162 -12.52 -1.17 -2.66
CA ASN A 162 -13.92 -1.52 -2.86
C ASN A 162 -14.45 -2.31 -1.66
N GLN A 163 -13.65 -3.22 -1.09
CA GLN A 163 -14.00 -3.90 0.15
C GLN A 163 -14.17 -2.94 1.33
N MET A 164 -13.30 -1.95 1.48
CA MET A 164 -13.43 -0.92 2.53
C MET A 164 -14.65 0.00 2.35
N LEU A 165 -15.24 0.03 1.16
CA LEU A 165 -16.42 0.82 0.82
C LEU A 165 -17.69 -0.03 0.67
N ASP A 166 -17.62 -1.33 0.96
CA ASP A 166 -18.72 -2.30 0.76
C ASP A 166 -19.27 -2.30 -0.68
N LEU A 167 -18.37 -2.22 -1.67
CA LEU A 167 -18.67 -2.24 -3.11
C LEU A 167 -18.31 -3.60 -3.73
N PRO A 168 -19.14 -4.65 -3.58
CA PRO A 168 -18.83 -5.97 -4.13
C PRO A 168 -18.75 -5.95 -5.66
N VAL A 169 -18.17 -7.00 -6.24
CA VAL A 169 -18.20 -7.20 -7.70
C VAL A 169 -19.63 -7.14 -8.24
N THR A 170 -19.77 -6.76 -9.51
CA THR A 170 -21.08 -6.65 -10.16
C THR A 170 -21.87 -7.97 -10.09
N ALA A 171 -23.20 -7.89 -10.03
CA ALA A 171 -24.06 -9.07 -9.92
C ALA A 171 -24.01 -10.02 -11.13
N ALA A 172 -23.40 -9.58 -12.24
CA ALA A 172 -23.13 -10.42 -13.41
C ALA A 172 -21.96 -11.40 -13.19
N ALA A 173 -21.13 -11.18 -12.16
CA ALA A 173 -20.05 -12.06 -11.75
C ALA A 173 -20.42 -12.80 -10.44
N PRO A 174 -19.79 -13.96 -10.16
CA PRO A 174 -19.90 -14.61 -8.86
C PRO A 174 -19.55 -13.66 -7.72
N ARG A 175 -20.43 -13.52 -6.73
CA ARG A 175 -20.24 -12.57 -5.62
C ARG A 175 -19.53 -13.17 -4.42
N THR A 176 -19.30 -14.47 -4.40
CA THR A 176 -18.59 -15.15 -3.30
C THR A 176 -17.48 -16.04 -3.84
N ILE A 177 -16.44 -16.26 -3.04
CA ILE A 177 -15.35 -17.18 -3.37
C ILE A 177 -15.83 -18.62 -3.53
N PHE A 178 -16.95 -18.99 -2.91
CA PHE A 178 -17.54 -20.32 -2.98
C PHE A 178 -18.22 -20.60 -4.32
N GLU A 179 -18.59 -19.55 -5.05
CA GLU A 179 -19.21 -19.60 -6.38
C GLU A 179 -18.23 -19.16 -7.48
N ALA A 180 -16.98 -18.89 -7.12
CA ALA A 180 -16.01 -18.27 -8.01
C ALA A 180 -15.80 -19.10 -9.28
N ASP A 181 -16.06 -18.47 -10.42
CA ASP A 181 -15.74 -18.97 -11.74
C ASP A 181 -14.71 -18.05 -12.39
N ARG A 182 -13.60 -18.65 -12.85
CA ARG A 182 -12.47 -17.89 -13.38
C ARG A 182 -12.85 -17.10 -14.62
N VAL A 183 -13.59 -17.70 -15.55
CA VAL A 183 -13.93 -17.06 -16.84
C VAL A 183 -14.87 -15.87 -16.59
N ALA A 184 -15.87 -16.05 -15.72
CA ALA A 184 -16.77 -14.98 -15.32
C ALA A 184 -16.03 -13.83 -14.62
N LEU A 185 -15.06 -14.14 -13.75
CA LEU A 185 -14.27 -13.14 -13.04
C LEU A 185 -13.25 -12.41 -13.94
N GLU A 186 -12.66 -13.08 -14.93
CA GLU A 186 -11.75 -12.45 -15.90
C GLU A 186 -12.48 -11.50 -16.85
N GLY A 187 -13.74 -11.81 -17.19
CA GLY A 187 -14.59 -10.98 -18.06
C GLY A 187 -15.44 -9.94 -17.34
N ARG A 188 -15.32 -9.82 -16.01
CA ARG A 188 -16.21 -8.97 -15.22
C ARG A 188 -15.99 -7.48 -15.46
N GLU A 189 -17.06 -6.72 -15.33
CA GLU A 189 -16.96 -5.27 -15.20
C GLU A 189 -16.49 -4.91 -13.79
N ILE A 190 -15.44 -4.08 -13.72
CA ILE A 190 -14.87 -3.60 -12.47
C ILE A 190 -15.74 -2.46 -11.94
N VAL A 191 -16.17 -2.57 -10.68
CA VAL A 191 -16.89 -1.50 -9.99
C VAL A 191 -15.93 -0.35 -9.70
N VAL A 192 -16.25 0.83 -10.24
CA VAL A 192 -15.45 2.05 -10.11
C VAL A 192 -16.14 3.11 -9.26
N GLY A 193 -15.33 3.98 -8.65
CA GLY A 193 -15.80 5.14 -7.90
C GLY A 193 -14.74 6.26 -7.85
N PRO A 194 -15.00 7.39 -7.17
CA PRO A 194 -14.06 8.51 -7.09
C PRO A 194 -12.68 8.13 -6.54
N HIS A 195 -12.61 7.13 -5.64
CA HIS A 195 -11.36 6.62 -5.10
C HIS A 195 -10.45 5.98 -6.15
N CYS A 196 -11.01 5.48 -7.27
CA CYS A 196 -10.23 4.88 -8.35
C CYS A 196 -9.25 5.88 -8.96
N PHE A 197 -9.54 7.19 -8.93
CA PHE A 197 -8.59 8.20 -9.38
C PHE A 197 -7.29 8.19 -8.56
N GLY A 198 -7.31 7.77 -7.29
CA GLY A 198 -6.10 7.60 -6.49
C GLY A 198 -5.16 6.52 -7.03
N CYS A 199 -5.71 5.43 -7.57
CA CYS A 199 -4.94 4.34 -8.18
C CYS A 199 -4.41 4.68 -9.57
N THR A 200 -5.14 5.53 -10.32
CA THR A 200 -4.83 5.85 -11.71
C THR A 200 -4.10 7.18 -11.91
N ALA A 201 -3.99 8.01 -10.88
CA ALA A 201 -3.33 9.31 -10.96
C ALA A 201 -1.80 9.21 -10.97
N GLY A 202 -1.15 10.11 -11.71
CA GLY A 202 0.30 10.25 -11.74
C GLY A 202 0.99 8.97 -12.20
N ALA A 203 1.92 8.45 -11.39
CA ALA A 203 2.62 7.20 -11.68
C ALA A 203 1.76 5.95 -11.42
N GLY A 204 0.55 6.10 -10.89
CA GLY A 204 -0.29 5.02 -10.38
C GLY A 204 0.09 4.57 -8.98
N SER A 205 -0.83 3.89 -8.31
CA SER A 205 -0.66 3.43 -6.93
C SER A 205 -1.08 1.96 -6.81
N SER A 206 -0.19 1.13 -6.28
CA SER A 206 -0.45 -0.29 -5.98
C SER A 206 0.39 -0.75 -4.79
N CYS A 207 0.11 -1.94 -4.25
CA CYS A 207 0.96 -2.56 -3.23
C CYS A 207 2.38 -2.89 -3.72
N GLY A 208 2.64 -2.86 -5.04
CA GLY A 208 3.98 -2.89 -5.61
C GLY A 208 4.51 -1.51 -6.05
N GLY A 209 3.88 -0.41 -5.62
CA GLY A 209 4.28 0.95 -5.94
C GLY A 209 3.79 1.44 -7.32
N ALA A 210 4.57 2.33 -7.93
CA ALA A 210 4.26 2.94 -9.21
C ALA A 210 3.99 1.93 -10.34
N LEU A 211 3.03 2.25 -11.20
CA LEU A 211 2.51 1.40 -12.27
C LEU A 211 2.99 1.83 -13.66
N SER A 212 3.15 3.13 -13.91
CA SER A 212 3.46 3.64 -15.26
C SER A 212 4.94 3.66 -15.64
N GLY A 213 5.83 3.29 -14.70
CA GLY A 213 7.28 3.22 -14.90
C GLY A 213 7.82 1.79 -14.92
N ARG A 214 6.93 0.79 -15.03
CA ARG A 214 7.26 -0.63 -15.15
C ARG A 214 7.39 -1.06 -16.60
#